data_AF-A0A3S1BK50-F1
#
_entry.id   AF-A0A3S1BK50-F1
#
_cell.length_a   1.000
_cell.length_b   1.000
_cell.length_c   1.000
_cell.angle_alpha   90.00
_cell.angle_beta   90.00
_cell.angle_gamma   90.00
#
_symmetry.space_group_name_H-M   'P 1'
#
loop_
_entity.id
_entity.type
_entity.pdbx_description
1 polymer ?
#
loop_
_entity_poly.entity_id
_entity_poly.type
_entity_poly.pdbx_seq_one_letter_code
_entity_poly.pdbx_strand_id
1 'polypeptide(L)'
;MDETWIYQFDPEPKNASMQWKRPSSPPPKKAKVTQSSGKVMLSCFWDCEGIIMTDYMEKGKTITGEYYSGLLKRLRSELVRRRRGKLRNEVLLLHDNVPAHRARQAVETADQCGYEILPHPPYSPDLAPSDFCLFPNLKKSIKGRRFEDIEDAISAVEEWFQAQNDTFYSQGLLKVKDSCLKLAGKCISPAFRMHMRAHGTVTKIFSLLHDACSDPEPK
;
A
#
# COMPACT_ATOMS: atom_id res chain seq x y z
N MET A 1 5.06 -0.48 1.58
CA MET A 1 4.98 0.64 0.61
C MET A 1 4.25 0.15 -0.62
N ASP A 2 3.56 1.06 -1.30
CA ASP A 2 2.86 0.78 -2.56
C ASP A 2 2.54 2.10 -3.27
N GLU A 3 2.00 2.00 -4.49
CA GLU A 3 1.65 3.11 -5.35
C GLU A 3 0.18 3.13 -5.76
N THR A 4 -0.38 4.34 -5.87
CA THR A 4 -1.74 4.51 -6.39
C THR A 4 -1.86 5.77 -7.24
N TRP A 5 -2.73 5.71 -8.24
CA TRP A 5 -3.18 6.90 -8.95
C TRP A 5 -4.14 7.72 -8.10
N ILE A 6 -3.88 9.03 -8.03
CA ILE A 6 -4.78 10.06 -7.52
C ILE A 6 -5.27 10.87 -8.73
N TYR A 7 -6.57 11.08 -8.81
CA TYR A 7 -7.21 11.77 -9.93
C TYR A 7 -7.79 13.10 -9.45
N GLN A 8 -7.74 14.11 -10.31
CA GLN A 8 -8.48 15.36 -10.09
C GLN A 8 -9.99 15.11 -9.97
N PHE A 9 -10.49 14.05 -10.61
CA PHE A 9 -11.83 13.54 -10.39
C PHE A 9 -11.91 12.03 -10.62
N ASP A 10 -12.27 11.29 -9.58
CA ASP A 10 -12.64 9.87 -9.64
C ASP A 10 -14.14 9.71 -9.32
N PRO A 11 -14.97 9.27 -10.28
CA PRO A 11 -16.40 9.13 -10.05
C PRO A 11 -16.70 8.06 -9.00
N GLU A 12 -17.82 8.26 -8.30
CA GLU A 12 -18.33 7.24 -7.39
C GLU A 12 -18.63 5.92 -8.13
N PRO A 13 -18.43 4.78 -7.45
CA PRO A 13 -18.75 3.49 -8.04
C PRO A 13 -20.25 3.37 -8.28
N LYS A 14 -20.63 2.61 -9.31
CA LYS A 14 -22.04 2.50 -9.75
C LYS A 14 -22.98 2.08 -8.61
N ASN A 15 -22.52 1.25 -7.68
CA ASN A 15 -23.29 0.79 -6.52
C ASN A 15 -23.65 1.91 -5.54
N ALA A 16 -22.81 2.94 -5.38
CA ALA A 16 -23.11 4.12 -4.55
C ALA A 16 -24.29 4.93 -5.11
N SER A 17 -24.52 4.85 -6.42
CA SER A 17 -25.64 5.51 -7.09
C SER A 17 -26.89 4.63 -7.27
N MET A 18 -26.93 3.44 -6.66
CA MET A 18 -28.08 2.53 -6.79
C MET A 18 -29.34 3.16 -6.18
N GLN A 19 -30.44 3.10 -6.93
CA GLN A 19 -31.73 3.62 -6.51
C GLN A 19 -32.71 2.45 -6.45
N TRP A 20 -33.43 2.33 -5.33
CA TRP A 20 -34.53 1.39 -5.21
C TRP A 20 -35.68 1.84 -6.11
N LYS A 21 -36.24 0.90 -6.87
CA LYS A 21 -37.27 1.16 -7.86
C LYS A 21 -38.38 0.13 -7.80
N ARG A 22 -39.58 0.54 -8.23
CA ARG A 22 -40.70 -0.39 -8.43
C ARG A 22 -40.45 -1.24 -9.69
N PRO A 23 -40.90 -2.52 -9.73
CA PRO A 23 -40.64 -3.43 -10.84
C PRO A 23 -41.11 -2.91 -12.22
N SER A 24 -42.17 -2.11 -12.24
CA SER A 24 -42.75 -1.55 -13.47
C SER A 24 -42.10 -0.26 -13.97
N SER A 25 -41.11 0.27 -13.24
CA SER A 25 -40.49 1.55 -13.62
C SER A 25 -39.35 1.37 -14.63
N PRO A 26 -39.18 2.32 -15.57
CA PRO A 26 -38.12 2.22 -16.57
C PRO A 26 -36.72 2.29 -15.94
N PRO A 27 -35.69 1.67 -16.57
CA PRO A 27 -34.32 1.76 -16.12
C PRO A 27 -33.86 3.23 -16.03
N PRO A 28 -33.12 3.62 -14.99
CA PRO A 28 -32.62 4.99 -14.88
C PRO A 28 -31.60 5.24 -15.99
N LYS A 29 -31.84 6.26 -16.81
CA LYS A 29 -30.83 6.76 -17.75
C LYS A 29 -29.80 7.56 -16.95
N LYS A 30 -28.53 7.14 -17.02
CA LYS A 30 -27.42 7.82 -16.37
C LYS A 30 -26.38 8.19 -17.42
N ALA A 31 -25.92 9.43 -17.39
CA ALA A 31 -24.75 9.84 -18.16
C ALA A 31 -23.53 9.06 -17.66
N LYS A 32 -22.70 8.56 -18.59
CA LYS A 32 -21.45 7.90 -18.24
C LYS A 32 -20.48 8.97 -17.75
N VAL A 33 -20.13 8.90 -16.47
CA VAL A 33 -19.12 9.77 -15.87
C VAL A 33 -17.79 9.01 -15.88
N THR A 34 -16.75 9.63 -16.42
CA THR A 34 -15.40 9.06 -16.53
C THR A 34 -14.42 9.80 -15.63
N GLN A 35 -13.33 9.13 -15.26
CA GLN A 35 -12.20 9.74 -14.57
C GLN A 35 -11.61 10.90 -15.39
N SER A 36 -11.08 11.90 -14.69
CA SER A 36 -10.33 13.00 -15.33
C SER A 36 -9.02 12.50 -15.94
N SER A 37 -8.51 13.22 -16.94
CA SER A 37 -7.16 13.00 -17.49
C SER A 37 -6.06 13.56 -16.56
N GLY A 38 -6.40 14.54 -15.71
CA GLY A 38 -5.53 15.03 -14.63
C GLY A 38 -5.39 13.95 -13.55
N LYS A 39 -4.18 13.40 -13.42
CA LYS A 39 -3.81 12.39 -12.43
C LYS A 39 -2.32 12.46 -12.08
N VAL A 40 -1.99 12.00 -10.89
CA VAL A 40 -0.62 11.88 -10.35
C VAL A 40 -0.45 10.50 -9.71
N MET A 41 0.75 9.92 -9.79
CA MET A 41 1.05 8.66 -9.11
C MET A 41 1.64 8.97 -7.74
N LEU A 42 0.96 8.56 -6.69
CA LEU A 42 1.42 8.62 -5.31
C LEU A 42 2.22 7.35 -5.00
N SER A 43 3.44 7.49 -4.52
CA SER A 43 4.19 6.43 -3.81
C SER A 43 4.15 6.71 -2.31
N CYS A 44 3.71 5.73 -1.52
CA CYS A 44 3.48 5.93 -0.10
C CYS A 44 4.26 4.93 0.77
N PHE A 45 5.11 5.46 1.64
CA PHE A 45 5.87 4.71 2.64
C PHE A 45 5.34 5.02 4.03
N TRP A 46 4.98 3.98 4.78
CA TRP A 46 4.34 4.11 6.08
C TRP A 46 4.63 2.88 6.95
N ASP A 47 4.50 3.04 8.26
CA ASP A 47 4.66 2.01 9.29
C ASP A 47 3.51 2.06 10.32
N CYS A 48 3.63 1.33 11.43
CA CYS A 48 2.59 1.29 12.46
C CYS A 48 2.29 2.65 13.11
N GLU A 49 3.22 3.60 13.05
CA GLU A 49 3.09 4.96 13.60
C GLU A 49 2.57 5.96 12.56
N GLY A 50 2.51 5.58 11.29
CA GLY A 50 1.90 6.38 10.22
C GLY A 50 2.79 6.63 9.02
N ILE A 51 2.47 7.68 8.26
CA ILE A 51 3.18 8.02 7.04
C ILE A 51 4.60 8.49 7.35
N ILE A 52 5.58 7.82 6.73
CA ILE A 52 6.99 8.17 6.80
C ILE A 52 7.31 9.17 5.67
N MET A 53 6.90 8.85 4.44
CA MET A 53 7.20 9.65 3.26
C MET A 53 6.17 9.39 2.17
N THR A 54 5.78 10.46 1.48
CA THR A 54 5.01 10.44 0.24
C THR A 54 5.84 11.03 -0.89
N ASP A 55 5.62 10.52 -2.09
CA ASP A 55 6.21 11.04 -3.31
C ASP A 55 5.16 11.07 -4.41
N TYR A 56 5.09 12.18 -5.14
CA TYR A 56 4.11 12.43 -6.19
C TYR A 56 4.83 12.53 -7.52
N MET A 57 4.80 11.45 -8.31
CA MET A 57 5.54 11.38 -9.55
C MET A 57 4.92 12.29 -10.61
N GLU A 58 5.75 13.14 -11.22
CA GLU A 58 5.34 14.05 -12.28
C GLU A 58 4.65 13.32 -13.44
N LYS A 59 3.67 14.00 -14.05
CA LYS A 59 2.87 13.47 -15.14
C LYS A 59 3.74 13.04 -16.32
N GLY A 60 3.52 11.81 -16.80
CA GLY A 60 4.20 11.25 -17.97
C GLY A 60 5.51 10.53 -17.67
N LYS A 61 5.98 10.55 -16.42
CA LYS A 61 7.08 9.69 -15.98
C LYS A 61 6.57 8.31 -15.59
N THR A 62 7.47 7.34 -15.56
CA THR A 62 7.22 5.95 -15.12
C THR A 62 8.16 5.65 -13.98
N ILE A 63 7.71 4.87 -12.98
CA ILE A 63 8.59 4.41 -11.91
C ILE A 63 9.57 3.41 -12.53
N THR A 64 10.81 3.85 -12.70
CA THR A 64 11.94 3.02 -13.11
C THR A 64 12.67 2.50 -11.87
N GLY A 65 13.54 1.50 -12.04
CA GLY A 65 14.42 1.07 -10.96
C GLY A 65 15.30 2.20 -10.42
N GLU A 66 15.69 3.16 -11.27
CA GLU A 66 16.45 4.35 -10.87
C GLU A 66 15.65 5.31 -10.02
N TYR A 67 14.42 5.60 -10.45
CA TYR A 67 13.51 6.43 -9.67
C TYR A 67 13.28 5.82 -8.29
N TYR A 68 12.99 4.52 -8.25
CA TYR A 68 12.75 3.79 -7.00
C TYR A 68 13.99 3.75 -6.10
N SER A 69 15.20 3.54 -6.65
CA SER A 69 16.45 3.68 -5.88
C SER A 69 16.58 5.06 -5.22
N GLY A 70 16.19 6.13 -5.91
CA GLY A 70 16.14 7.48 -5.34
C GLY A 70 15.18 7.58 -4.15
N LEU A 71 13.98 6.98 -4.27
CA LEU A 71 13.02 6.92 -3.19
C LEU A 71 13.53 6.16 -1.97
N LEU A 72 14.22 5.03 -2.15
CA LEU A 72 14.80 4.25 -1.05
C LEU A 72 15.84 5.06 -0.26
N LYS A 73 16.70 5.81 -0.95
CA LYS A 73 17.69 6.69 -0.30
C LYS A 73 17.02 7.79 0.51
N ARG A 74 15.97 8.42 -0.05
CA ARG A 74 15.20 9.46 0.63
C ARG A 74 14.43 8.89 1.84
N LEU A 75 13.85 7.70 1.69
CA LEU A 75 13.19 6.96 2.78
C LEU A 75 14.14 6.77 3.96
N ARG A 76 15.43 6.45 3.71
CA ARG A 76 16.41 6.26 4.78
C ARG A 76 16.61 7.52 5.60
N SER A 77 16.72 8.66 4.94
CA SER A 77 16.82 9.96 5.61
C SER A 77 15.56 10.27 6.43
N GLU A 78 14.37 10.01 5.87
CA GLU A 78 13.10 10.24 6.58
C GLU A 78 12.90 9.31 7.78
N LEU A 79 13.31 8.04 7.68
CA LEU A 79 13.28 7.10 8.80
C LEU A 79 14.19 7.56 9.95
N VAL A 80 15.42 7.98 9.65
CA VAL A 80 16.35 8.51 10.67
C VAL A 80 15.77 9.75 11.35
N ARG A 81 15.08 10.60 10.58
CA ARG A 81 14.46 11.84 11.08
C ARG A 81 13.22 11.57 11.94
N ARG A 82 12.29 10.71 11.46
CA ARG A 82 10.96 10.51 12.06
C ARG A 82 10.87 9.37 13.07
N ARG A 83 11.83 8.44 13.06
CA ARG A 83 11.86 7.23 13.93
C ARG A 83 13.14 7.11 14.74
N ARG A 84 13.77 8.25 15.07
CA ARG A 84 15.01 8.31 15.84
C ARG A 84 14.88 7.50 17.14
N GLY A 85 15.84 6.61 17.39
CA GLY A 85 15.87 5.75 18.59
C GLY A 85 14.98 4.50 18.53
N LYS A 86 14.17 4.34 17.48
CA LYS A 86 13.30 3.16 17.27
C LYS A 86 13.77 2.24 16.13
N LEU A 87 14.74 2.70 15.34
CA LEU A 87 15.35 1.88 14.30
C LEU A 87 16.20 0.79 14.96
N ARG A 88 15.72 -0.45 14.90
CA ARG A 88 16.57 -1.63 15.11
C ARG A 88 17.60 -1.71 13.98
N ASN A 89 18.60 -2.58 14.14
CA ASN A 89 19.68 -2.73 13.15
C ASN A 89 19.18 -3.03 11.74
N GLU A 90 17.97 -3.56 11.57
CA GLU A 90 17.43 -3.98 10.28
C GLU A 90 15.98 -3.48 10.11
N VAL A 91 15.70 -2.85 8.96
CA VAL A 91 14.36 -2.35 8.61
C VAL A 91 13.76 -3.28 7.57
N LEU A 92 12.65 -3.93 7.91
CA LEU A 92 11.92 -4.81 7.00
C LEU A 92 11.10 -3.98 6.01
N LEU A 93 11.40 -4.13 4.71
CA LEU A 93 10.70 -3.44 3.64
C LEU A 93 9.75 -4.39 2.91
N LEU A 94 8.44 -4.12 3.03
CA LEU A 94 7.40 -4.78 2.25
C LEU A 94 7.00 -3.92 1.05
N HIS A 95 7.22 -4.44 -0.16
CA HIS A 95 6.73 -3.91 -1.42
C HIS A 95 6.33 -5.06 -2.35
N ASP A 96 5.63 -4.76 -3.44
CA ASP A 96 5.21 -5.78 -4.41
C ASP A 96 6.35 -6.17 -5.38
N ASN A 97 6.05 -7.03 -6.35
CA ASN A 97 7.03 -7.56 -7.30
C ASN A 97 7.13 -6.79 -8.63
N VAL A 98 6.71 -5.52 -8.68
CA VAL A 98 6.78 -4.71 -9.91
C VAL A 98 8.23 -4.64 -10.44
N PRO A 99 8.45 -4.63 -11.77
CA PRO A 99 9.80 -4.66 -12.35
C PRO A 99 10.77 -3.61 -11.81
N ALA A 100 10.28 -2.41 -11.47
CA ALA A 100 11.10 -1.37 -10.85
C ALA A 100 11.66 -1.78 -9.48
N HIS A 101 10.82 -2.41 -8.64
CA HIS A 101 11.19 -2.91 -7.31
C HIS A 101 12.18 -4.09 -7.40
N ARG A 102 12.09 -4.88 -8.47
CA ARG A 102 12.99 -6.02 -8.73
C ARG A 102 14.24 -5.65 -9.52
N ALA A 103 14.38 -4.40 -9.94
CA ALA A 103 15.55 -3.96 -10.68
C ALA A 103 16.82 -4.17 -9.84
N ARG A 104 17.90 -4.68 -10.44
CA ARG A 104 19.16 -4.96 -9.72
C ARG A 104 19.62 -3.77 -8.88
N GLN A 105 19.60 -2.58 -9.46
CA GLN A 105 19.97 -1.33 -8.77
C GLN A 105 19.06 -0.99 -7.57
N ALA A 106 17.77 -1.31 -7.64
CA ALA A 106 16.83 -1.07 -6.56
C ALA A 106 17.13 -1.99 -5.38
N VAL A 107 17.34 -3.27 -5.65
CA VAL A 107 17.71 -4.28 -4.66
C VAL A 107 19.06 -3.94 -4.00
N GLU A 108 20.06 -3.57 -4.79
CA GLU A 108 21.37 -3.13 -4.27
C GLU A 108 21.27 -1.85 -3.43
N THR A 109 20.43 -0.90 -3.85
CA THR A 109 20.20 0.32 -3.07
C THR A 109 19.49 0.00 -1.75
N ALA A 110 18.56 -0.96 -1.75
CA ALA A 110 17.86 -1.37 -0.55
C ALA A 110 18.82 -1.96 0.49
N ASP A 111 19.70 -2.87 0.06
CA ASP A 111 20.76 -3.46 0.88
C ASP A 111 21.71 -2.39 1.44
N GLN A 112 22.18 -1.46 0.61
CA GLN A 112 23.03 -0.34 1.03
C GLN A 112 22.35 0.59 2.06
N CYS A 113 21.02 0.69 2.02
CA CYS A 113 20.25 1.47 2.98
C CYS A 113 19.90 0.69 4.26
N GLY A 114 20.30 -0.58 4.35
CA GLY A 114 20.01 -1.49 5.46
C GLY A 114 18.56 -1.97 5.51
N TYR A 115 17.95 -2.16 4.33
CA TYR A 115 16.60 -2.72 4.20
C TYR A 115 16.66 -4.21 3.89
N GLU A 116 15.97 -5.02 4.69
CA GLU A 116 15.67 -6.41 4.33
C GLU A 116 14.35 -6.44 3.55
N ILE A 117 14.40 -6.79 2.27
CA ILE A 117 13.20 -6.91 1.43
C ILE A 117 12.44 -8.17 1.82
N LEU A 118 11.20 -7.99 2.30
CA LEU A 118 10.33 -9.11 2.63
C LEU A 118 9.85 -9.81 1.36
N PRO A 119 9.80 -11.16 1.35
CA PRO A 119 9.23 -11.88 0.23
C PRO A 119 7.75 -11.53 0.09
N HIS A 120 7.33 -11.07 -1.09
CA HIS A 120 5.92 -10.87 -1.41
C HIS A 120 5.49 -11.84 -2.52
N PRO A 121 4.43 -12.63 -2.36
CA PRO A 121 3.95 -13.50 -3.42
C PRO A 121 3.31 -12.69 -4.57
N PRO A 122 3.44 -13.13 -5.84
CA PRO A 122 2.77 -12.47 -6.95
C PRO A 122 1.25 -12.40 -6.77
N TYR A 123 0.63 -11.33 -7.29
CA TYR A 123 -0.83 -11.14 -7.31
C TYR A 123 -1.52 -11.28 -5.95
N SER A 124 -0.88 -10.83 -4.87
CA SER A 124 -1.39 -11.00 -3.50
C SER A 124 -1.66 -9.66 -2.81
N PRO A 125 -2.59 -8.83 -3.33
CA PRO A 125 -2.93 -7.54 -2.74
C PRO A 125 -3.54 -7.68 -1.33
N ASP A 126 -4.09 -8.86 -0.98
CA ASP A 126 -4.57 -9.18 0.37
C ASP A 126 -3.43 -9.29 1.41
N LEU A 127 -2.18 -9.40 0.95
CA LEU A 127 -0.98 -9.37 1.78
C LEU A 127 -0.28 -8.01 1.78
N ALA A 128 -0.76 -7.05 0.98
CA ALA A 128 -0.21 -5.70 0.90
C ALA A 128 -1.12 -4.74 1.71
N PRO A 129 -0.68 -4.27 2.88
CA PRO A 129 -1.50 -3.41 3.73
C PRO A 129 -1.88 -2.07 3.09
N SER A 130 -1.08 -1.59 2.13
CA SER A 130 -1.45 -0.43 1.32
C SER A 130 -2.69 -0.69 0.47
N ASP A 131 -2.71 -1.82 -0.23
CA ASP A 131 -3.79 -2.22 -1.14
C ASP A 131 -5.10 -2.56 -0.44
N PHE A 132 -5.06 -3.30 0.68
CA PHE A 132 -6.30 -3.71 1.35
C PHE A 132 -6.79 -2.73 2.43
N CYS A 133 -5.91 -1.87 2.98
CA CYS A 133 -6.27 -0.97 4.07
C CYS A 133 -6.11 0.52 3.72
N LEU A 134 -4.89 0.96 3.39
CA LEU A 134 -4.61 2.40 3.26
C LEU A 134 -5.37 3.02 2.09
N PHE A 135 -5.15 2.51 0.88
CA PHE A 135 -5.69 3.09 -0.35
C PHE A 135 -7.21 2.95 -0.48
N PRO A 136 -7.86 1.85 -0.05
CA PRO A 136 -9.32 1.79 -0.06
C PRO A 136 -9.96 2.86 0.82
N ASN A 137 -9.41 3.12 2.01
CA ASN A 137 -9.94 4.14 2.92
C ASN A 137 -9.65 5.56 2.40
N LEU A 138 -8.46 5.81 1.85
CA LEU A 138 -8.13 7.06 1.18
C LEU A 138 -9.06 7.31 -0.02
N LYS A 139 -9.20 6.34 -0.93
CA LYS A 139 -10.06 6.49 -2.11
C LYS A 139 -11.52 6.70 -1.72
N LYS A 140 -11.97 6.13 -0.60
CA LYS A 140 -13.33 6.35 -0.10
C LYS A 140 -13.56 7.80 0.34
N SER A 141 -12.54 8.50 0.86
CA SER A 141 -12.68 9.90 1.30
C SER A 141 -12.63 10.90 0.14
N ILE A 142 -11.92 10.58 -0.95
CA ILE A 142 -11.75 11.51 -2.09
C ILE A 142 -12.63 11.17 -3.31
N LYS A 143 -13.24 9.98 -3.37
CA LYS A 143 -14.15 9.62 -4.47
C LYS A 143 -15.36 10.54 -4.54
N GLY A 144 -15.77 10.86 -5.76
CA GLY A 144 -16.89 11.76 -6.04
C GLY A 144 -16.54 13.25 -5.88
N ARG A 145 -15.46 13.59 -5.18
CA ARG A 145 -14.95 14.97 -5.09
C ARG A 145 -14.27 15.36 -6.39
N ARG A 146 -14.60 16.56 -6.88
CA ARG A 146 -13.87 17.22 -7.97
C ARG A 146 -12.91 18.23 -7.37
N PHE A 147 -11.64 18.09 -7.71
CA PHE A 147 -10.59 19.04 -7.35
C PHE A 147 -10.40 20.05 -8.48
N GLU A 148 -9.98 21.27 -8.13
CA GLU A 148 -9.75 22.33 -9.11
C GLU A 148 -8.55 22.01 -10.00
N ASP A 149 -7.50 21.46 -9.40
CA ASP A 149 -6.29 20.97 -10.07
C ASP A 149 -5.71 19.75 -9.33
N ILE A 150 -4.51 19.32 -9.73
CA ILE A 150 -3.86 18.16 -9.12
C ILE A 150 -3.25 18.47 -7.75
N GLU A 151 -2.88 19.73 -7.49
CA GLU A 151 -2.27 20.15 -6.22
C GLU A 151 -3.32 20.20 -5.11
N ASP A 152 -4.55 20.59 -5.43
CA ASP A 152 -5.71 20.48 -4.53
C ASP A 152 -5.99 19.00 -4.19
N ALA A 153 -5.89 18.10 -5.17
CA ALA A 153 -6.03 16.67 -4.93
C ALA A 153 -4.91 16.11 -4.03
N ILE A 154 -3.66 16.53 -4.25
CA ILE A 154 -2.50 16.18 -3.40
C ILE A 154 -2.70 16.70 -1.98
N SER A 155 -3.12 17.95 -1.82
CA SER A 155 -3.36 18.57 -0.51
C SER A 155 -4.41 17.80 0.28
N ALA A 156 -5.51 17.41 -0.37
CA ALA A 156 -6.54 16.61 0.28
C ALA A 156 -6.08 15.21 0.70
N VAL A 157 -5.14 14.60 -0.06
CA VAL A 157 -4.52 13.33 0.32
C VAL A 157 -3.64 13.50 1.56
N GLU A 158 -2.80 14.53 1.61
CA GLU A 158 -1.93 14.83 2.76
C GLU A 158 -2.75 15.17 4.02
N GLU A 159 -3.78 16.00 3.88
CA GLU A 159 -4.74 16.30 4.97
C GLU A 159 -5.40 15.01 5.49
N TRP A 160 -5.82 14.12 4.59
CA TRP A 160 -6.40 12.85 4.97
C TRP A 160 -5.40 11.98 5.75
N PHE A 161 -4.14 11.90 5.32
CA PHE A 161 -3.12 11.15 6.05
C PHE A 161 -2.89 11.69 7.47
N GLN A 162 -2.87 13.01 7.63
CA GLN A 162 -2.71 13.67 8.93
C GLN A 162 -3.94 13.52 9.84
N ALA A 163 -5.13 13.38 9.27
CA ALA A 163 -6.37 13.21 10.03
C ALA A 163 -6.59 11.79 10.57
N GLN A 164 -5.74 10.82 10.21
CA GLN A 164 -5.88 9.45 10.72
C GLN A 164 -5.46 9.36 12.19
N ASN A 165 -6.22 8.59 12.97
CA ASN A 165 -5.88 8.38 14.38
C ASN A 165 -4.65 7.49 14.58
N ASP A 166 -4.05 7.56 15.77
CA ASP A 166 -2.83 6.84 16.15
C ASP A 166 -2.91 5.31 15.98
N THR A 167 -4.13 4.75 15.96
CA THR A 167 -4.35 3.30 15.83
C THR A 167 -4.60 2.84 14.39
N PHE A 168 -4.89 3.75 13.46
CA PHE A 168 -5.32 3.39 12.10
C PHE A 168 -4.24 2.56 11.38
N TYR A 169 -3.00 3.03 11.43
CA TYR A 169 -1.88 2.41 10.73
C TYR A 169 -1.47 1.09 11.39
N SER A 170 -1.34 1.05 12.72
CA SER A 170 -1.04 -0.18 13.46
C SER A 170 -2.11 -1.26 13.24
N GLN A 171 -3.41 -0.91 13.27
CA GLN A 171 -4.49 -1.84 12.95
C GLN A 171 -4.43 -2.34 11.49
N GLY A 172 -4.06 -1.46 10.55
CA GLY A 172 -3.83 -1.84 9.15
C GLY A 172 -2.76 -2.91 9.00
N LEU A 173 -1.63 -2.77 9.71
CA LEU A 173 -0.55 -3.76 9.71
C LEU A 173 -0.92 -5.04 10.47
N LEU A 174 -1.64 -4.97 11.58
CA LEU A 174 -2.09 -6.15 12.33
C LEU A 174 -2.99 -7.06 11.47
N LYS A 175 -3.81 -6.50 10.58
CA LYS A 175 -4.61 -7.29 9.63
C LYS A 175 -3.77 -8.10 8.65
N VAL A 176 -2.52 -7.69 8.37
CA VAL A 176 -1.57 -8.49 7.57
C VAL A 176 -1.23 -9.76 8.32
N LYS A 177 -0.94 -9.68 9.61
CA LYS A 177 -0.66 -10.84 10.46
C LYS A 177 -1.82 -11.83 10.43
N ASP A 178 -3.05 -11.36 10.60
CA ASP A 178 -4.24 -12.21 10.54
C ASP A 178 -4.43 -12.85 9.16
N SER A 179 -4.16 -12.09 8.10
CA SER A 179 -4.28 -12.57 6.72
C SER A 179 -3.20 -13.62 6.41
N CYS A 180 -1.97 -13.41 6.86
CA CYS A 180 -0.89 -14.39 6.82
C CYS A 180 -1.27 -15.65 7.59
N LEU A 181 -1.78 -15.56 8.82
CA LEU A 181 -2.21 -16.72 9.60
C LEU A 181 -3.35 -17.49 8.92
N LYS A 182 -4.33 -16.80 8.34
CA LYS A 182 -5.41 -17.40 7.54
C LYS A 182 -4.88 -18.10 6.30
N LEU A 183 -3.93 -17.47 5.59
CA LEU A 183 -3.25 -18.08 4.45
C LEU A 183 -2.47 -19.32 4.88
N ALA A 184 -1.66 -19.25 5.94
CA ALA A 184 -0.99 -20.42 6.54
C ALA A 184 -1.98 -21.56 6.82
N GLY A 185 -3.13 -21.25 7.44
CA GLY A 185 -4.21 -22.20 7.68
C GLY A 185 -4.70 -22.86 6.39
N LYS A 186 -4.95 -22.07 5.33
CA LYS A 186 -5.30 -22.60 4.00
C LYS A 186 -4.18 -23.44 3.39
N CYS A 187 -2.92 -23.09 3.66
CA CYS A 187 -1.74 -23.79 3.17
C CYS A 187 -1.49 -25.14 3.84
N ILE A 188 -2.05 -25.35 5.03
CA ILE A 188 -2.06 -26.65 5.71
C ILE A 188 -3.07 -27.61 5.04
N SER A 189 -4.02 -27.09 4.23
CA SER A 189 -4.89 -27.94 3.42
C SER A 189 -4.08 -28.71 2.35
N PRO A 190 -4.35 -30.03 2.16
CA PRO A 190 -3.55 -30.86 1.26
C PRO A 190 -3.46 -30.34 -0.19
N ALA A 191 -4.53 -29.71 -0.69
CA ALA A 191 -4.60 -29.18 -2.06
C ALA A 191 -3.69 -27.96 -2.26
N PHE A 192 -3.59 -27.06 -1.29
CA PHE A 192 -2.80 -25.84 -1.40
C PHE A 192 -1.31 -26.07 -1.06
N ARG A 193 -1.02 -27.07 -0.22
CA ARG A 193 0.34 -27.48 0.16
C ARG A 193 1.20 -27.92 -1.03
N MET A 194 0.60 -28.53 -2.05
CA MET A 194 1.30 -28.90 -3.29
C MET A 194 1.73 -27.66 -4.10
N HIS A 195 0.89 -26.63 -4.16
CA HIS A 195 1.19 -25.40 -4.91
C HIS A 195 2.31 -24.57 -4.25
N MET A 196 2.34 -24.50 -2.91
CA MET A 196 3.38 -23.74 -2.21
C MET A 196 4.76 -24.39 -2.19
N ARG A 197 4.85 -25.73 -2.20
CA ARG A 197 6.15 -26.43 -2.32
C ARG A 197 6.88 -26.09 -3.61
N ALA A 198 6.17 -25.67 -4.66
CA ALA A 198 6.76 -25.27 -5.93
C ALA A 198 7.48 -23.90 -5.88
N HIS A 199 7.18 -23.03 -4.90
CA HIS A 199 7.63 -21.62 -4.94
C HIS A 199 8.50 -21.16 -3.76
N GLY A 200 8.63 -21.91 -2.65
CA GLY A 200 9.65 -21.69 -1.61
C GLY A 200 9.58 -20.36 -0.81
N THR A 201 8.63 -19.48 -1.09
CA THR A 201 8.57 -18.10 -0.60
C THR A 201 8.02 -17.97 0.83
N VAL A 202 7.18 -18.92 1.24
CA VAL A 202 6.29 -18.74 2.39
C VAL A 202 6.97 -19.00 3.74
N THR A 203 7.99 -19.86 3.78
CA THR A 203 8.67 -20.23 5.03
C THR A 203 9.43 -19.06 5.67
N LYS A 204 9.99 -18.14 4.88
CA LYS A 204 10.73 -16.96 5.38
C LYS A 204 9.82 -15.87 5.95
N ILE A 205 8.62 -15.69 5.38
CA ILE A 205 7.65 -14.70 5.87
C ILE A 205 7.15 -15.09 7.27
N PHE A 206 6.90 -16.38 7.50
CA PHE A 206 6.39 -16.85 8.79
C PHE A 206 7.42 -16.79 9.92
N SER A 207 8.72 -16.99 9.65
CA SER A 207 9.76 -16.81 10.67
C SER A 207 9.88 -15.35 11.11
N LEU A 208 9.88 -14.41 10.16
CA LEU A 208 10.05 -12.98 10.44
C LEU A 208 8.83 -12.37 11.18
N LEU A 209 7.61 -12.85 10.92
CA LEU A 209 6.40 -12.39 11.61
C LEU A 209 6.25 -12.92 13.04
N HIS A 210 6.84 -14.09 13.35
CA HIS A 210 6.84 -14.65 14.70
C HIS A 210 7.73 -13.82 15.65
N ASP A 211 8.88 -13.36 15.14
CA ASP A 211 9.84 -12.59 15.93
C ASP A 211 9.35 -11.17 16.22
N ALA A 212 8.65 -10.52 15.27
CA ALA A 212 8.06 -9.19 15.43
C ALA A 212 6.93 -9.10 16.48
N CYS A 213 6.33 -10.22 16.88
CA CYS A 213 5.30 -10.29 17.92
C CYS A 213 5.81 -10.79 19.27
N SER A 214 7.09 -11.18 19.35
CA SER A 214 7.71 -11.70 20.56
C SER A 214 8.52 -10.63 21.32
N ASP A 215 8.50 -9.39 20.85
CA ASP A 215 9.15 -8.28 21.53
C ASP A 215 8.34 -7.82 22.74
N PRO A 216 8.88 -7.92 23.97
CA PRO A 216 8.23 -7.34 25.14
C PRO A 216 8.20 -5.82 25.00
N GLU A 217 7.06 -5.21 25.34
CA GLU A 217 6.89 -3.76 25.40
C GLU A 217 8.03 -3.13 26.22
N PRO A 218 8.64 -2.02 25.75
CA PRO A 218 9.62 -1.31 26.55
C PRO A 218 8.95 -0.74 27.80
N LYS A 219 9.50 -1.09 28.98
CA LYS A 219 9.20 -0.46 30.26
C LYS A 219 9.58 1.02 30.26
#